data_AF-A0A7K4TJC1-F1
#
_entry.id   AF-A0A7K4TJC1-F1
#
_cell.length_a   1.000
_cell.length_b   1.000
_cell.length_c   1.000
_cell.angle_alpha   90.00
_cell.angle_beta   90.00
_cell.angle_gamma   90.00
#
_symmetry.space_group_name_H-M   'P 1'
#
loop_
_entity.id
_entity.type
_entity.pdbx_description
1 polymer ?
#
loop_
_entity_poly.entity_id
_entity_poly.type
_entity_poly.pdbx_seq_one_letter_code
_entity_poly.pdbx_strand_id
1 'polypeptide(L)'
;SNLKDILQNKIDDLEKQVLSRVNSLEEGKFNPKNESEERGKIESTLTSLHQRITDLEKGQKDNRPPDRFQLTFPLRTNYMYAKVKKSLPEMYAFSVCMWMKSSASPGMGTPFSYAVPGQANELVLIEWGNNPMEILINDKVAKLPFVINDGKWHHICVTWTTRDGVWEAYQDGTQTGSGENLAPYHPIKPQGVLVLGQEQDTLGGGFDATQAFVGELAHFNVWDRKLSPGEVYSLATCSTRALAGNVIAWAEANIDIYGGATKWTFEACRQLN
;
A
#
# COMPACT_ATOMS: atom_id res chain seq x y z
N SER A 1 -15.65 10.90 -54.86
CA SER A 1 -15.17 9.57 -54.45
C SER A 1 -15.54 9.40 -52.99
N ASN A 2 -16.44 8.46 -52.70
CA ASN A 2 -17.13 8.36 -51.41
C ASN A 2 -16.19 7.72 -50.39
N LEU A 3 -16.12 8.24 -49.16
CA LEU A 3 -15.27 7.71 -48.08
C LEU A 3 -15.48 6.19 -47.89
N LYS A 4 -16.70 5.73 -48.18
CA LYS A 4 -17.10 4.32 -48.19
C LYS A 4 -16.33 3.48 -49.21
N ASP A 5 -16.04 4.00 -50.40
CA ASP A 5 -15.29 3.29 -51.45
C ASP A 5 -13.81 3.17 -51.07
N ILE A 6 -13.27 4.18 -50.38
CA ILE A 6 -11.89 4.17 -49.88
C ILE A 6 -11.73 3.15 -48.74
N LEU A 7 -12.71 3.07 -47.84
CA LEU A 7 -12.74 2.07 -46.77
C LEU A 7 -12.89 0.65 -47.32
N GLN A 8 -13.77 0.45 -48.31
CA GLN A 8 -13.94 -0.86 -48.93
C GLN A 8 -12.65 -1.34 -49.62
N ASN A 9 -12.00 -0.46 -50.39
CA ASN A 9 -10.73 -0.79 -51.04
C ASN A 9 -9.61 -1.12 -50.03
N LYS A 10 -9.60 -0.49 -48.84
CA LYS A 10 -8.66 -0.83 -47.77
C LYS A 10 -8.94 -2.18 -47.12
N ILE A 11 -10.22 -2.53 -46.96
CA ILE A 11 -10.63 -3.82 -46.42
C ILE A 11 -10.22 -4.94 -47.38
N ASP A 12 -10.49 -4.77 -48.67
CA ASP A 12 -10.16 -5.77 -49.69
C ASP A 12 -8.63 -5.98 -49.82
N ASP A 13 -7.82 -4.93 -49.62
CA ASP A 13 -6.35 -5.03 -49.62
C ASP A 13 -5.83 -5.75 -48.37
N LEU A 14 -6.42 -5.47 -47.19
CA LEU A 14 -6.10 -6.17 -45.95
C LEU A 14 -6.48 -7.65 -46.03
N GLU A 15 -7.63 -7.98 -46.61
CA GLU A 15 -8.05 -9.37 -46.80
C GLU A 15 -7.08 -10.14 -47.70
N LYS A 16 -6.61 -9.52 -48.80
CA LYS A 16 -5.58 -10.13 -49.67
C LYS A 16 -4.25 -10.33 -48.96
N GLN A 17 -3.84 -9.38 -48.13
CA GLN A 17 -2.61 -9.51 -47.33
C GLN A 17 -2.71 -10.62 -46.28
N VAL A 18 -3.88 -10.74 -45.62
CA VAL A 18 -4.12 -11.82 -44.65
C VAL A 18 -4.14 -13.18 -45.36
N LEU A 19 -4.82 -13.28 -46.50
CA LEU A 19 -4.93 -14.53 -47.25
C LEU A 19 -3.57 -15.00 -47.78
N SER A 20 -2.71 -14.10 -48.27
CA SER A 20 -1.35 -14.48 -48.69
C SER A 20 -0.47 -14.92 -47.51
N ARG A 21 -0.71 -14.35 -46.32
CA ARG A 21 0.00 -14.73 -45.09
C ARG A 21 -0.48 -16.07 -44.55
N VAL A 22 -1.78 -16.37 -44.66
CA VAL A 22 -2.34 -17.69 -44.33
C VAL A 22 -1.81 -18.74 -45.30
N ASN A 23 -1.81 -18.47 -46.62
CA ASN A 23 -1.28 -19.41 -47.61
C ASN A 23 0.23 -19.66 -47.44
N SER A 24 1.03 -18.64 -47.09
CA SER A 24 2.46 -18.83 -46.78
C SER A 24 2.70 -19.55 -45.44
N LEU A 25 1.75 -19.50 -44.51
CA LEU A 25 1.76 -20.30 -43.27
C LEU A 25 1.29 -21.74 -43.50
N GLU A 26 0.39 -21.97 -44.47
CA GLU A 26 -0.10 -23.30 -44.87
C GLU A 26 0.88 -24.04 -45.79
N GLU A 27 1.54 -23.35 -46.73
CA GLU A 27 2.67 -23.90 -47.51
C GLU A 27 3.93 -24.11 -46.64
N GLY A 28 3.97 -23.48 -45.46
CA GLY A 28 5.08 -23.49 -44.51
C GLY A 28 5.07 -24.58 -43.44
N LYS A 29 4.16 -25.57 -43.47
CA LYS A 29 4.15 -26.64 -42.46
C LYS A 29 4.33 -28.04 -43.05
N PHE A 30 5.58 -28.51 -43.04
CA PHE A 30 5.96 -29.69 -42.25
C PHE A 30 7.49 -29.75 -42.17
N ASN A 31 8.08 -29.03 -41.22
CA ASN A 31 9.48 -29.25 -40.85
C ASN A 31 9.64 -29.22 -39.33
N PRO A 32 9.63 -30.39 -38.64
CA PRO A 32 9.65 -30.50 -37.18
C PRO A 32 10.95 -29.98 -36.53
N LYS A 33 11.94 -29.54 -37.31
CA LYS A 33 13.19 -28.95 -36.80
C LYS A 33 13.02 -27.50 -36.31
N ASN A 34 12.10 -26.71 -36.88
CA ASN A 34 11.98 -25.28 -36.54
C ASN A 34 11.22 -25.03 -35.23
N GLU A 35 10.18 -25.81 -34.91
CA GLU A 35 9.47 -25.66 -33.62
C GLU A 35 10.38 -26.00 -32.43
N SER A 36 11.26 -27.00 -32.56
CA SER A 36 12.21 -27.36 -31.50
C SER A 36 13.27 -26.27 -31.30
N GLU A 37 13.75 -25.65 -32.37
CA GLU A 37 14.71 -24.53 -32.28
C GLU A 37 14.07 -23.26 -31.72
N GLU A 38 12.83 -22.96 -32.11
CA GLU A 38 12.10 -21.79 -31.63
C GLU A 38 11.72 -21.96 -30.15
N ARG A 39 11.28 -23.15 -29.76
CA ARG A 39 11.02 -23.52 -28.37
C ARG A 39 12.28 -23.50 -27.52
N GLY A 40 13.42 -23.96 -28.06
CA GLY A 40 14.72 -23.85 -27.41
C GLY A 40 15.19 -22.41 -27.23
N LYS A 41 14.95 -21.53 -28.21
CA LYS A 41 15.22 -20.08 -28.07
C LYS A 41 14.36 -19.45 -26.99
N ILE A 42 13.07 -19.79 -26.93
CA ILE A 42 12.14 -19.29 -25.89
C ILE A 42 12.59 -19.78 -24.50
N GLU A 43 12.90 -21.06 -24.33
CA GLU A 43 13.40 -21.60 -23.06
C GLU A 43 14.74 -20.96 -22.64
N SER A 44 15.65 -20.72 -23.58
CA SER A 44 16.92 -20.04 -23.28
C SER A 44 16.70 -18.59 -22.84
N THR A 45 15.75 -17.90 -23.47
CA THR A 45 15.40 -16.52 -23.15
C THR A 45 14.73 -16.46 -21.78
N LEU A 46 13.81 -17.39 -21.51
CA LEU A 46 13.12 -17.52 -20.23
C LEU A 46 14.12 -17.82 -19.10
N THR A 47 15.08 -18.70 -19.33
CA THR A 47 16.13 -19.04 -18.37
C THR A 47 17.05 -17.85 -18.11
N SER A 48 17.45 -17.14 -19.16
CA SER A 48 18.25 -15.91 -19.06
C SER A 48 17.53 -14.80 -18.31
N LEU A 49 16.21 -14.64 -18.53
CA LEU A 49 15.37 -13.71 -17.78
C LEU A 49 15.23 -14.12 -16.31
N HIS A 50 14.96 -15.40 -16.02
CA HIS A 50 14.93 -15.90 -14.64
C HIS A 50 16.26 -15.69 -13.93
N GLN A 51 17.38 -15.92 -14.61
CA GLN A 51 18.71 -15.70 -14.06
C GLN A 51 18.95 -14.21 -13.80
N ARG A 52 18.60 -13.32 -14.74
CA ARG A 52 18.68 -11.86 -14.54
C ARG A 52 17.80 -11.37 -13.40
N ILE A 53 16.58 -11.91 -13.25
CA ILE A 53 15.68 -11.60 -12.13
C ILE A 53 16.34 -12.07 -10.83
N THR A 54 16.84 -13.30 -10.79
CA THR A 54 17.54 -13.85 -9.62
C THR A 54 18.79 -13.04 -9.26
N ASP A 55 19.56 -12.59 -10.25
CA ASP A 55 20.76 -11.78 -10.07
C ASP A 55 20.40 -10.35 -9.65
N LEU A 56 19.29 -9.79 -10.11
CA LEU A 56 18.75 -8.50 -9.64
C LEU A 56 18.22 -8.62 -8.20
N GLU A 57 17.56 -9.72 -7.86
CA GLU A 57 17.07 -10.02 -6.51
C GLU A 57 18.22 -10.29 -5.51
N LYS A 58 19.31 -10.92 -5.96
CA LYS A 58 20.52 -11.15 -5.16
C LYS A 58 21.39 -9.89 -5.08
N GLY A 59 21.55 -9.17 -6.18
CA GLY A 59 22.40 -7.97 -6.28
C GLY A 59 21.90 -6.75 -5.51
N GLN A 60 20.64 -6.74 -5.05
CA GLN A 60 20.08 -5.68 -4.19
C GLN A 60 20.11 -5.99 -2.69
N LYS A 61 20.45 -7.23 -2.28
CA LYS A 61 20.26 -7.68 -0.89
C LYS A 61 21.33 -7.26 0.11
N ASP A 62 22.51 -6.81 -0.32
CA ASP A 62 23.68 -6.83 0.57
C ASP A 62 24.14 -5.49 1.17
N ASN A 63 23.39 -4.39 1.12
CA ASN A 63 23.75 -3.17 1.91
C ASN A 63 22.65 -2.11 2.12
N ARG A 64 21.41 -2.32 1.64
CA ARG A 64 20.34 -1.32 1.82
C ARG A 64 19.66 -1.53 3.18
N PRO A 65 19.49 -0.48 4.01
CA PRO A 65 18.73 -0.59 5.24
C PRO A 65 17.31 -1.12 4.95
N PRO A 66 16.84 -2.14 5.71
CA PRO A 66 15.61 -2.88 5.40
C PRO A 66 14.33 -2.06 5.62
N ASP A 67 14.47 -0.83 6.13
CA ASP A 67 13.42 0.13 6.44
C ASP A 67 13.34 1.28 5.41
N ARG A 68 14.30 1.38 4.48
CA ARG A 68 14.36 2.45 3.46
C ARG A 68 13.53 2.15 2.22
N PHE A 69 12.25 1.91 2.42
CA PHE A 69 11.30 1.68 1.35
C PHE A 69 9.94 2.30 1.62
N GLN A 70 9.22 2.57 0.53
CA GLN A 70 7.81 2.92 0.52
C GLN A 70 7.01 1.87 -0.24
N LEU A 71 5.73 1.79 0.09
CA LEU A 71 4.72 1.10 -0.71
C LEU A 71 3.93 2.12 -1.52
N THR A 72 3.58 1.77 -2.74
CA THR A 72 2.74 2.59 -3.62
C THR A 72 1.49 1.82 -4.04
N PHE A 73 0.35 2.45 -3.81
CA PHE A 73 -0.99 2.00 -4.15
C PHE A 73 -1.54 2.95 -5.24
N PRO A 74 -1.38 2.61 -6.53
CA PRO A 74 -1.56 3.57 -7.61
C PRO A 74 -3.02 3.84 -7.97
N LEU A 75 -3.93 2.93 -7.65
CA LEU A 75 -5.34 3.02 -8.03
C LEU A 75 -6.22 2.26 -7.04
N ARG A 76 -7.50 2.66 -6.98
CA ARG A 76 -8.51 2.01 -6.15
C ARG A 76 -8.80 0.61 -6.67
N THR A 77 -8.56 -0.39 -5.84
CA THR A 77 -8.91 -1.80 -6.10
C THR A 77 -9.37 -2.42 -4.81
N ASN A 78 -10.07 -3.55 -4.89
CA ASN A 78 -10.40 -4.38 -3.73
C ASN A 78 -9.43 -5.55 -3.52
N TYR A 79 -8.21 -5.48 -4.09
CA TYR A 79 -7.25 -6.59 -4.05
C TYR A 79 -5.78 -6.19 -3.86
N MET A 80 -5.42 -4.91 -4.04
CA MET A 80 -4.07 -4.42 -3.69
C MET A 80 -3.98 -4.07 -2.22
N TYR A 81 -3.13 -4.79 -1.49
CA TYR A 81 -2.91 -4.54 -0.08
C TYR A 81 -1.56 -5.07 0.36
N ALA A 82 -1.11 -4.65 1.54
CA ALA A 82 0.01 -5.30 2.20
C ALA A 82 -0.44 -5.85 3.56
N LYS A 83 -0.07 -7.08 3.87
CA LYS A 83 -0.37 -7.72 5.14
C LYS A 83 0.84 -7.62 6.06
N VAL A 84 0.66 -7.06 7.25
CA VAL A 84 1.69 -7.09 8.28
C VAL A 84 1.72 -8.49 8.90
N LYS A 85 2.88 -9.13 8.92
CA LYS A 85 3.03 -10.53 9.36
C LYS A 85 2.73 -10.72 10.85
N LYS A 86 3.13 -9.75 11.66
CA LYS A 86 2.90 -9.76 13.11
C LYS A 86 1.53 -9.15 13.41
N SER A 87 0.74 -9.85 14.21
CA SER A 87 -0.52 -9.34 14.74
C SER A 87 -0.28 -8.43 15.96
N LEU A 88 -1.29 -7.65 16.35
CA LEU A 88 -1.21 -6.78 17.52
C LEU A 88 -1.43 -7.59 18.81
N PRO A 89 -0.75 -7.23 19.91
CA PRO A 89 -1.06 -7.72 21.25
C PRO A 89 -2.30 -7.00 21.79
N GLU A 90 -2.71 -7.35 23.02
CA GLU A 90 -3.70 -6.53 23.73
C GLU A 90 -3.05 -5.20 24.10
N MET A 91 -3.69 -4.08 23.77
CA MET A 91 -3.11 -2.74 24.01
C MET A 91 -4.08 -1.82 24.74
N TYR A 92 -3.65 -1.31 25.89
CA TYR A 92 -4.38 -0.31 26.69
C TYR A 92 -4.06 1.14 26.28
N ALA A 93 -3.01 1.30 25.49
CA ALA A 93 -2.66 2.53 24.82
C ALA A 93 -1.89 2.17 23.55
N PHE A 94 -1.90 3.04 22.55
CA PHE A 94 -1.03 2.87 21.42
C PHE A 94 -0.58 4.21 20.84
N SER A 95 0.46 4.12 20.03
CA SER A 95 0.78 5.15 19.03
C SER A 95 0.95 4.47 17.69
N VAL A 96 0.36 5.05 16.64
CA VAL A 96 0.58 4.64 15.25
C VAL A 96 1.13 5.84 14.51
N CYS A 97 2.26 5.67 13.84
CA CYS A 97 2.90 6.72 13.06
C CYS A 97 3.25 6.19 11.67
N MET A 98 3.15 7.04 10.66
CA MET A 98 3.57 6.73 9.30
C MET A 98 3.90 8.00 8.52
N TRP A 99 4.73 7.82 7.50
CA TRP A 99 4.85 8.77 6.40
C TRP A 99 3.85 8.40 5.33
N MET A 100 3.16 9.40 4.78
CA MET A 100 2.24 9.19 3.67
C MET A 100 2.18 10.37 2.73
N LYS A 101 1.83 10.07 1.47
CA LYS A 101 1.65 11.06 0.41
C LYS A 101 0.48 10.64 -0.47
N SER A 102 -0.44 11.55 -0.72
CA SER A 102 -1.56 11.33 -1.62
C SER A 102 -2.03 12.62 -2.28
N SER A 103 -2.52 12.50 -3.51
CA SER A 103 -3.26 13.54 -4.23
C SER A 103 -4.66 13.06 -4.61
N ALA A 104 -5.14 11.98 -3.97
CA ALA A 104 -6.43 11.40 -4.26
C ALA A 104 -7.57 12.28 -3.69
N SER A 105 -8.68 12.33 -4.43
CA SER A 105 -9.86 13.12 -4.11
C SER A 105 -11.11 12.27 -4.39
N PRO A 106 -12.21 12.40 -3.61
CA PRO A 106 -12.44 13.37 -2.53
C PRO A 106 -11.74 13.03 -1.19
N GLY A 107 -11.28 11.80 -1.00
CA GLY A 107 -10.44 11.38 0.14
C GLY A 107 -9.48 10.28 -0.29
N MET A 108 -8.39 10.06 0.45
CA MET A 108 -7.35 9.11 0.03
C MET A 108 -7.66 7.64 0.29
N GLY A 109 -8.73 7.30 1.01
CA GLY A 109 -9.09 5.93 1.36
C GLY A 109 -8.48 5.48 2.70
N THR A 110 -8.09 4.21 2.82
CA THR A 110 -7.77 3.57 4.10
C THR A 110 -6.30 3.17 4.19
N PRO A 111 -5.41 4.04 4.73
CA PRO A 111 -3.99 3.71 4.89
C PRO A 111 -3.76 2.40 5.63
N PHE A 112 -4.53 2.11 6.69
CA PHE A 112 -4.49 0.83 7.37
C PHE A 112 -5.81 0.48 8.07
N SER A 113 -6.03 -0.81 8.26
CA SER A 113 -7.10 -1.37 9.07
C SER A 113 -6.61 -2.59 9.84
N TYR A 114 -7.19 -2.82 11.01
CA TYR A 114 -6.97 -3.98 11.84
C TYR A 114 -8.32 -4.55 12.27
N ALA A 115 -8.51 -5.83 11.96
CA ALA A 115 -9.73 -6.58 12.23
C ALA A 115 -9.44 -7.74 13.19
N VAL A 116 -10.38 -8.04 14.09
CA VAL A 116 -10.36 -9.23 14.95
C VAL A 116 -11.65 -10.04 14.74
N PRO A 117 -11.69 -11.32 15.14
CA PRO A 117 -12.93 -12.09 15.08
C PRO A 117 -14.10 -11.35 15.75
N GLY A 118 -15.16 -11.08 14.98
CA GLY A 118 -16.37 -10.41 15.45
C GLY A 118 -16.31 -8.88 15.52
N GLN A 119 -15.19 -8.24 15.17
CA GLN A 119 -15.08 -6.79 15.03
C GLN A 119 -14.08 -6.44 13.92
N ALA A 120 -14.59 -6.08 12.76
CA ALA A 120 -13.76 -5.77 11.60
C ALA A 120 -13.12 -4.36 11.72
N ASN A 121 -13.81 -3.45 12.42
CA ASN A 121 -13.39 -2.08 12.68
C ASN A 121 -12.72 -1.95 14.06
N GLU A 122 -11.81 -2.88 14.39
CA GLU A 122 -11.15 -2.86 15.70
C GLU A 122 -10.20 -1.67 15.83
N LEU A 123 -9.43 -1.38 14.78
CA LEU A 123 -8.64 -0.15 14.65
C LEU A 123 -8.47 0.21 13.16
N VAL A 124 -8.99 1.36 12.73
CA VAL A 124 -8.96 1.78 11.31
C VAL A 124 -8.59 3.26 11.19
N LEU A 125 -7.79 3.62 10.19
CA LEU A 125 -7.59 5.00 9.76
C LEU A 125 -8.10 5.13 8.33
N ILE A 126 -9.05 6.04 8.10
CA ILE A 126 -9.74 6.16 6.81
C ILE A 126 -10.10 7.63 6.51
N GLU A 127 -9.98 8.04 5.25
CA GLU A 127 -10.52 9.28 4.72
C GLU A 127 -11.40 8.94 3.51
N TRP A 128 -12.72 8.86 3.72
CA TRP A 128 -13.68 8.39 2.72
C TRP A 128 -14.76 9.42 2.39
N GLY A 129 -15.01 9.59 1.09
CA GLY A 129 -15.92 10.61 0.60
C GLY A 129 -15.41 12.02 0.88
N ASN A 130 -16.30 12.91 1.33
CA ASN A 130 -15.98 14.28 1.71
C ASN A 130 -15.77 14.45 3.23
N ASN A 131 -15.59 13.35 3.96
CA ASN A 131 -15.34 13.39 5.38
C ASN A 131 -13.87 13.69 5.65
N PRO A 132 -13.53 14.36 6.77
CA PRO A 132 -12.14 14.44 7.21
C PRO A 132 -11.61 13.03 7.50
N MET A 133 -10.29 12.91 7.64
CA MET A 133 -9.69 11.67 8.10
C MET A 133 -10.24 11.28 9.48
N GLU A 134 -10.60 10.01 9.63
CA GLU A 134 -11.20 9.44 10.83
C GLU A 134 -10.35 8.29 11.35
N ILE A 135 -10.22 8.21 12.67
CA ILE A 135 -9.76 6.99 13.34
C ILE A 135 -10.94 6.30 13.99
N LEU A 136 -11.07 5.00 13.71
CA LEU A 136 -12.05 4.13 14.31
C LEU A 136 -11.37 3.21 15.32
N ILE A 137 -12.00 3.06 16.49
CA ILE A 137 -11.62 2.06 17.49
C ILE A 137 -12.90 1.38 17.95
N ASN A 138 -12.98 0.05 17.76
CA ASN A 138 -14.19 -0.71 18.06
C ASN A 138 -15.47 -0.06 17.47
N ASP A 139 -15.39 0.32 16.20
CA ASP A 139 -16.47 0.98 15.45
C ASP A 139 -16.91 2.36 16.00
N LYS A 140 -16.13 2.94 16.93
CA LYS A 140 -16.31 4.32 17.42
C LYS A 140 -15.40 5.26 16.66
N VAL A 141 -15.91 6.41 16.26
CA VAL A 141 -15.25 7.35 15.33
C VAL A 141 -14.71 8.56 16.08
N ALA A 142 -13.49 8.99 15.76
CA ALA A 142 -12.99 10.32 16.02
C ALA A 142 -12.48 10.98 14.72
N LYS A 143 -12.85 12.23 14.50
CA LYS A 143 -12.41 13.03 13.35
C LYS A 143 -11.07 13.69 13.65
N LEU A 144 -10.11 13.52 12.75
CA LEU A 144 -8.75 14.01 12.89
C LEU A 144 -8.56 15.27 12.03
N PRO A 145 -7.88 16.31 12.54
CA PRO A 145 -7.70 17.57 11.82
C PRO A 145 -6.50 17.54 10.87
N PHE A 146 -6.28 16.42 10.17
CA PHE A 146 -5.18 16.29 9.23
C PHE A 146 -5.53 16.95 7.89
N VAL A 147 -4.53 17.62 7.31
CA VAL A 147 -4.61 18.21 5.96
C VAL A 147 -3.37 17.76 5.20
N ILE A 148 -3.49 16.62 4.49
CA ILE A 148 -2.36 15.87 3.94
C ILE A 148 -2.60 15.33 2.51
N ASN A 149 -3.65 15.79 1.84
CA ASN A 149 -4.01 15.42 0.47
C ASN A 149 -3.50 16.43 -0.57
N ASP A 150 -2.33 17.03 -0.34
CA ASP A 150 -1.74 18.06 -1.20
C ASP A 150 -0.66 17.51 -2.17
N GLY A 151 -0.52 16.18 -2.25
CA GLY A 151 0.49 15.52 -3.07
C GLY A 151 1.91 15.55 -2.48
N LYS A 152 2.10 15.97 -1.23
CA LYS A 152 3.41 15.95 -0.55
C LYS A 152 3.48 14.87 0.52
N TRP A 153 4.71 14.59 0.94
CA TRP A 153 4.98 13.71 2.07
C TRP A 153 4.68 14.43 3.38
N HIS A 154 3.83 13.81 4.19
CA HIS A 154 3.53 14.22 5.55
C HIS A 154 3.83 13.06 6.50
N HIS A 155 4.31 13.41 7.69
CA HIS A 155 4.40 12.48 8.80
C HIS A 155 3.19 12.66 9.71
N ILE A 156 2.41 11.61 9.94
CA ILE A 156 1.30 11.64 10.87
C ILE A 156 1.52 10.67 12.02
N CYS A 157 1.03 11.03 13.20
CA CYS A 157 0.87 10.11 14.32
C CYS A 157 -0.49 10.30 14.98
N VAL A 158 -1.08 9.20 15.44
CA VAL A 158 -2.19 9.23 16.40
C VAL A 158 -1.76 8.46 17.65
N THR A 159 -1.92 9.09 18.82
CA THR A 159 -1.78 8.41 20.11
C THR A 159 -3.15 8.24 20.72
N TRP A 160 -3.37 7.14 21.46
CA TRP A 160 -4.64 6.89 22.13
C TRP A 160 -4.45 6.06 23.40
N THR A 161 -5.37 6.17 24.36
CA THR A 161 -5.43 5.32 25.56
C THR A 161 -6.87 4.96 25.95
N THR A 162 -7.04 3.76 26.52
CA THR A 162 -8.31 3.29 27.09
C THR A 162 -8.83 4.20 28.18
N ARG A 163 -7.95 4.89 28.92
CA ARG A 163 -8.37 5.79 30.00
C ARG A 163 -9.09 6.99 29.37
N ASP A 164 -10.40 7.00 29.54
CA ASP A 164 -11.33 8.01 29.03
C ASP A 164 -11.31 8.17 27.51
N GLY A 165 -10.69 7.23 26.77
CA GLY A 165 -10.63 7.26 25.31
C GLY A 165 -9.88 8.47 24.75
N VAL A 166 -8.87 8.96 25.47
CA VAL A 166 -8.12 10.17 25.08
C VAL A 166 -7.22 9.88 23.89
N TRP A 167 -7.30 10.71 22.86
CA TRP A 167 -6.44 10.66 21.68
C TRP A 167 -5.79 12.01 21.37
N GLU A 168 -4.63 11.97 20.73
CA GLU A 168 -3.92 13.15 20.20
C GLU A 168 -3.49 12.85 18.75
N ALA A 169 -3.62 13.86 17.89
CA ALA A 169 -3.24 13.82 16.50
C ALA A 169 -2.04 14.74 16.25
N TYR A 170 -1.03 14.23 15.56
CA TYR A 170 0.17 14.97 15.22
C TYR A 170 0.38 14.94 13.71
N GLN A 171 0.66 16.10 13.12
CA GLN A 171 1.05 16.26 11.73
C GLN A 171 2.41 16.96 11.69
N ASP A 172 3.34 16.38 10.94
CA ASP A 172 4.70 16.89 10.71
C ASP A 172 5.42 17.25 12.02
N GLY A 173 5.22 16.40 13.05
CA GLY A 173 5.86 16.53 14.36
C GLY A 173 5.14 17.48 15.33
N THR A 174 4.06 18.13 14.91
CA THR A 174 3.31 19.10 15.71
C THR A 174 1.93 18.54 16.06
N GLN A 175 1.48 18.71 17.30
CA GLN A 175 0.13 18.32 17.70
C GLN A 175 -0.90 19.26 17.05
N THR A 176 -1.82 18.70 16.27
CA THR A 176 -2.87 19.45 15.56
C THR A 176 -4.25 19.26 16.16
N GLY A 177 -4.45 18.20 16.95
CA GLY A 177 -5.73 17.93 17.59
C GLY A 177 -5.63 16.99 18.77
N SER A 178 -6.70 16.96 19.55
CA SER A 178 -6.91 16.00 20.63
C SER A 178 -8.39 15.87 20.92
N GLY A 179 -8.77 14.77 21.54
CA GLY A 179 -10.12 14.55 22.03
C GLY A 179 -10.17 13.42 23.03
N GLU A 180 -11.37 13.09 23.47
CA GLU A 180 -11.67 12.06 24.46
C GLU A 180 -12.91 11.27 24.06
N ASN A 181 -13.30 10.30 24.87
CA ASN A 181 -14.45 9.43 24.69
C ASN A 181 -14.44 8.58 23.40
N LEU A 182 -13.26 8.37 22.81
CA LEU A 182 -13.06 7.40 21.73
C LEU A 182 -12.86 6.01 22.34
N ALA A 183 -13.88 5.16 22.28
CA ALA A 183 -13.85 3.77 22.79
C ALA A 183 -13.25 3.64 24.21
N PRO A 184 -13.72 4.42 25.20
CA PRO A 184 -13.17 4.36 26.55
C PRO A 184 -13.29 2.95 27.13
N TYR A 185 -12.26 2.54 27.89
CA TYR A 185 -12.17 1.25 28.57
C TYR A 185 -12.21 0.01 27.67
N HIS A 186 -12.02 0.16 26.36
CA HIS A 186 -11.91 -0.94 25.40
C HIS A 186 -10.45 -1.15 24.98
N PRO A 187 -9.69 -2.09 25.56
CA PRO A 187 -8.36 -2.41 25.06
C PRO A 187 -8.44 -2.91 23.62
N ILE A 188 -7.47 -2.53 22.78
CA ILE A 188 -7.35 -3.09 21.43
C ILE A 188 -7.16 -4.59 21.56
N LYS A 189 -8.04 -5.37 20.95
CA LYS A 189 -8.04 -6.83 21.05
C LYS A 189 -6.82 -7.43 20.32
N PRO A 190 -6.20 -8.48 20.87
CA PRO A 190 -5.05 -9.12 20.25
C PRO A 190 -5.43 -10.02 19.08
N GLN A 191 -4.42 -10.51 18.37
CA GLN A 191 -4.50 -11.67 17.44
C GLN A 191 -5.41 -11.47 16.22
N GLY A 192 -5.62 -10.24 15.80
CA GLY A 192 -6.29 -9.88 14.55
C GLY A 192 -5.39 -9.87 13.32
N VAL A 193 -5.89 -9.29 12.24
CA VAL A 193 -5.17 -9.12 10.97
C VAL A 193 -5.00 -7.64 10.67
N LEU A 194 -3.73 -7.21 10.55
CA LEU A 194 -3.36 -5.84 10.19
C LEU A 194 -3.05 -5.76 8.69
N VAL A 195 -3.79 -4.90 8.00
CA VAL A 195 -3.70 -4.65 6.56
C VAL A 195 -3.36 -3.19 6.31
N LEU A 196 -2.48 -2.95 5.33
CA LEU A 196 -2.19 -1.63 4.78
C LEU A 196 -2.87 -1.50 3.42
N GLY A 197 -3.55 -0.36 3.23
CA GLY A 197 -4.14 0.06 1.96
C GLY A 197 -5.59 -0.34 1.72
N GLN A 198 -6.23 -1.06 2.65
CA GLN A 198 -7.61 -1.51 2.55
C GLN A 198 -8.36 -1.39 3.88
N GLU A 199 -9.66 -1.16 3.79
CA GLU A 199 -10.66 -1.29 4.86
C GLU A 199 -11.13 -2.75 4.91
N GLN A 200 -11.40 -3.32 6.09
CA GLN A 200 -11.75 -4.72 6.28
C GLN A 200 -13.21 -4.87 6.73
N ASP A 201 -14.08 -5.43 5.89
CA ASP A 201 -15.43 -5.88 6.33
C ASP A 201 -15.42 -7.29 6.96
N THR A 202 -14.34 -8.06 6.73
CA THR A 202 -14.14 -9.39 7.30
C THR A 202 -12.69 -9.56 7.74
N LEU A 203 -12.42 -10.55 8.59
CA LEU A 203 -11.07 -10.81 9.08
C LEU A 203 -10.09 -11.10 7.93
N GLY A 204 -9.23 -10.13 7.60
CA GLY A 204 -8.24 -10.23 6.53
C GLY A 204 -8.79 -10.06 5.10
N GLY A 205 -10.01 -9.55 4.92
CA GLY A 205 -10.63 -9.44 3.59
C GLY A 205 -11.91 -8.62 3.58
N GLY A 206 -12.78 -8.86 2.60
CA GLY A 206 -14.02 -8.09 2.44
C GLY A 206 -13.74 -6.65 2.03
N PHE A 207 -12.76 -6.44 1.14
CA PHE A 207 -12.31 -5.11 0.77
C PHE A 207 -13.29 -4.43 -0.20
N ASP A 208 -13.59 -3.16 0.02
CA ASP A 208 -14.27 -2.29 -0.94
C ASP A 208 -13.26 -1.36 -1.64
N ALA A 209 -13.24 -1.42 -2.97
CA ALA A 209 -12.41 -0.55 -3.79
C ALA A 209 -12.70 0.94 -3.56
N THR A 210 -13.92 1.33 -3.17
CA THR A 210 -14.25 2.75 -2.90
C THR A 210 -13.53 3.31 -1.67
N GLN A 211 -13.14 2.44 -0.74
CA GLN A 211 -12.44 2.76 0.50
C GLN A 211 -10.93 2.49 0.44
N ALA A 212 -10.45 1.85 -0.64
CA ALA A 212 -9.04 1.52 -0.82
C ALA A 212 -8.15 2.76 -0.84
N PHE A 213 -6.98 2.65 -0.21
CA PHE A 213 -5.98 3.72 -0.21
C PHE A 213 -5.39 3.94 -1.60
N VAL A 214 -5.22 5.22 -1.97
CA VAL A 214 -4.45 5.63 -3.14
C VAL A 214 -3.38 6.59 -2.69
N GLY A 215 -2.12 6.22 -2.89
CA GLY A 215 -0.98 7.02 -2.46
C GLY A 215 0.26 6.20 -2.19
N GLU A 216 1.18 6.84 -1.49
CA GLU A 216 2.47 6.29 -1.07
C GLU A 216 2.51 6.26 0.46
N LEU A 217 3.06 5.18 1.04
CA LEU A 217 3.14 4.96 2.49
C LEU A 217 4.51 4.39 2.86
N ALA A 218 5.10 4.90 3.94
CA ALA A 218 6.39 4.44 4.44
C ALA A 218 6.49 4.58 5.96
N HIS A 219 7.47 3.90 6.57
CA HIS A 219 7.76 3.98 8.01
C HIS A 219 6.53 3.80 8.91
N PHE A 220 5.63 2.87 8.55
CA PHE A 220 4.51 2.50 9.40
C PHE A 220 5.03 1.78 10.66
N ASN A 221 4.82 2.39 11.81
CA ASN A 221 5.27 1.89 13.10
C ASN A 221 4.15 1.95 14.13
N VAL A 222 4.13 0.98 15.05
CA VAL A 222 3.16 0.88 16.14
C VAL A 222 3.88 0.64 17.47
N TRP A 223 3.42 1.36 18.50
CA TRP A 223 3.81 1.19 19.89
C TRP A 223 2.59 0.89 20.76
N ASP A 224 2.77 0.12 21.84
CA ASP A 224 1.76 -0.22 22.85
C ASP A 224 1.69 0.81 24.00
N ARG A 225 2.11 2.05 23.70
CA ARG A 225 2.12 3.18 24.62
C ARG A 225 1.88 4.48 23.88
N LYS A 226 1.51 5.53 24.62
CA LYS A 226 1.55 6.90 24.10
C LYS A 226 3.01 7.35 23.94
N LEU A 227 3.34 7.84 22.76
CA LEU A 227 4.57 8.59 22.53
C LEU A 227 4.42 10.01 23.08
N SER A 228 5.52 10.57 23.58
CA SER A 228 5.58 11.98 23.96
C SER A 228 5.71 12.87 22.71
N PRO A 229 5.35 14.17 22.80
CA PRO A 229 5.55 15.12 21.70
C PRO A 229 6.99 15.16 21.17
N GLY A 230 7.99 15.02 22.04
CA GLY A 230 9.41 15.01 21.64
C GLY A 230 9.81 13.74 20.86
N GLU A 231 9.21 12.58 21.18
CA GLU A 231 9.41 11.35 20.41
C GLU A 231 8.76 11.46 19.03
N VAL A 232 7.53 12.00 18.96
CA VAL A 232 6.83 12.25 17.69
C VAL A 232 7.59 13.24 16.81
N TYR A 233 8.11 14.33 17.41
CA TYR A 233 8.95 15.29 16.71
C TYR A 233 10.24 14.66 16.17
N SER A 234 10.86 13.75 16.94
CA SER A 234 12.06 13.03 16.52
C SER A 234 11.79 12.13 15.31
N LEU A 235 10.62 11.48 15.25
CA LEU A 235 10.18 10.69 14.09
C LEU A 235 9.95 11.58 12.86
N ALA A 236 9.22 12.70 13.02
CA ALA A 236 8.89 13.62 11.94
C ALA A 236 10.11 14.33 11.33
N THR A 237 11.18 14.51 12.11
CA THR A 237 12.42 15.15 11.68
C THR A 237 13.52 14.16 11.30
N CYS A 238 13.19 12.86 11.23
CA CYS A 238 14.14 11.78 10.91
C CYS A 238 15.40 11.81 11.78
N SER A 239 15.23 12.16 13.06
CA SER A 239 16.32 12.19 14.03
C SER A 239 16.94 10.79 14.16
N THR A 240 18.26 10.73 14.37
CA THR A 240 18.94 9.46 14.71
C THR A 240 18.48 8.89 16.07
N ARG A 241 17.77 9.69 16.87
CA ARG A 241 17.14 9.27 18.13
C ARG A 241 15.72 8.72 17.94
N ALA A 242 15.18 8.78 16.73
CA ALA A 242 13.87 8.20 16.44
C ALA A 242 13.89 6.70 16.69
N LEU A 243 12.97 6.24 17.55
CA LEU A 243 12.86 4.83 17.89
C LEU A 243 11.98 4.12 16.86
N ALA A 244 12.22 2.82 16.65
CA ALA A 244 11.30 1.97 15.91
C ALA A 244 10.12 1.55 16.80
N GLY A 245 9.02 1.14 16.17
CA GLY A 245 7.86 0.58 16.88
C GLY A 245 8.21 -0.72 17.61
N ASN A 246 7.87 -0.80 18.91
CA ASN A 246 8.10 -2.03 19.68
C ASN A 246 7.02 -3.11 19.39
N VAL A 247 5.86 -2.70 18.88
CA VAL A 247 4.82 -3.64 18.42
C VAL A 247 5.06 -4.00 16.97
N ILE A 248 5.01 -3.01 16.07
CA ILE A 248 5.29 -3.15 14.64
C ILE A 248 6.40 -2.17 14.26
N ALA A 249 7.49 -2.69 13.71
CA ALA A 249 8.56 -1.89 13.12
C ALA A 249 8.51 -1.98 11.59
N TRP A 250 8.74 -0.86 10.91
CA TRP A 250 8.82 -0.83 9.46
C TRP A 250 10.06 -1.55 8.94
N ALA A 251 9.88 -2.71 8.34
CA ALA A 251 10.93 -3.47 7.69
C ALA A 251 10.34 -4.39 6.62
N GLU A 252 11.05 -4.60 5.51
CA GLU A 252 10.58 -5.47 4.43
C GLU A 252 10.22 -6.88 4.91
N ALA A 253 10.99 -7.41 5.87
CA ALA A 253 10.77 -8.74 6.42
C ALA A 253 9.41 -8.90 7.12
N ASN A 254 8.79 -7.80 7.57
CA ASN A 254 7.56 -7.78 8.36
C ASN A 254 6.28 -7.69 7.51
N ILE A 255 6.39 -7.56 6.18
CA ILE A 255 5.25 -7.24 5.31
C ILE A 255 5.22 -8.17 4.10
N ASP A 256 4.03 -8.71 3.80
CA ASP A 256 3.74 -9.43 2.57
C ASP A 256 2.86 -8.55 1.66
N ILE A 257 3.24 -8.41 0.39
CA ILE A 257 2.57 -7.53 -0.57
C ILE A 257 1.71 -8.36 -1.53
N TYR A 258 0.47 -7.92 -1.76
CA TYR A 258 -0.51 -8.62 -2.59
C TYR A 258 -1.12 -7.69 -3.65
N GLY A 259 -1.61 -8.30 -4.73
CA GLY A 259 -2.40 -7.60 -5.75
C GLY A 259 -1.64 -6.65 -6.67
N GLY A 260 -0.32 -6.54 -6.55
CA GLY A 260 0.50 -5.69 -7.42
C GLY A 260 0.79 -4.30 -6.89
N ALA A 261 0.57 -4.03 -5.59
CA ALA A 261 1.16 -2.86 -4.95
C ALA A 261 2.70 -2.91 -5.12
N THR A 262 3.32 -1.75 -5.37
CA THR A 262 4.75 -1.69 -5.73
C THR A 262 5.59 -1.16 -4.58
N LYS A 263 6.86 -1.55 -4.56
CA LYS A 263 7.83 -1.13 -3.55
C LYS A 263 8.92 -0.28 -4.21
N TRP A 264 9.21 0.86 -3.61
CA TRP A 264 10.25 1.79 -4.07
C TRP A 264 11.17 2.17 -2.93
N THR A 265 12.36 2.69 -3.27
CA THR A 265 13.27 3.24 -2.26
C THR A 265 12.67 4.51 -1.68
N PHE A 266 12.73 4.66 -0.36
CA PHE A 266 12.33 5.88 0.31
C PHE A 266 13.37 6.30 1.33
N GLU A 267 13.70 7.58 1.33
CA GLU A 267 14.53 8.23 2.34
C GLU A 267 13.74 9.41 2.89
N ALA A 268 13.17 9.22 4.08
CA ALA A 268 12.43 10.26 4.76
C ALA A 268 13.30 11.51 4.99
N CYS A 269 12.65 12.67 5.03
CA CYS A 269 13.27 13.99 5.23
C CYS A 269 14.29 14.46 4.18
N ARG A 270 14.57 13.69 3.11
CA ARG A 270 15.50 14.11 2.06
C ARG A 270 15.01 15.31 1.24
N GLN A 271 13.70 15.55 1.20
CA GLN A 271 13.05 16.64 0.45
C GLN A 271 12.58 17.80 1.35
N LEU A 272 12.93 17.81 2.65
CA LEU A 272 12.55 18.88 3.58
C LEU A 272 13.57 20.06 3.61
N ASN A 273 14.53 20.08 2.68
CA ASN A 273 15.50 21.16 2.48
C ASN A 273 15.26 21.90 1.18
#